data_AF-A0A6J4LEM3-F1
#
_entry.id   AF-A0A6J4LEM3-F1
#
_cell.length_a   1.000
_cell.length_b   1.000
_cell.length_c   1.000
_cell.angle_alpha   90.00
_cell.angle_beta   90.00
_cell.angle_gamma   90.00
#
_symmetry.space_group_name_H-M   'P 1'
#
loop_
_entity.id
_entity.type
_entity.pdbx_description
1 polymer ?
#
loop_
_entity_poly.entity_id
_entity_poly.type
_entity_poly.pdbx_seq_one_letter_code
_entity_poly.pdbx_strand_id
1 'polypeptide(L)'
;MRSTTAVLATAAALTLTLAGAAQADQTPAPPEHGHMLVLGIEFGEDGVRYRKCVDIAAGQALPVHVHHDGLHAGTAGDALRSAGNFPVPTAPLTPWRNCADLAQAFPQ
;
A
#
# COMPACT_ATOMS: atom_id res chain seq x y z
N MET A 1 34.85 -5.76 -70.44
CA MET A 1 35.55 -6.18 -69.21
C MET A 1 34.51 -6.73 -68.24
N ARG A 2 34.38 -8.07 -68.24
CA ARG A 2 34.46 -8.96 -67.07
C ARG A 2 33.43 -8.72 -65.96
N SER A 3 32.46 -9.64 -65.97
CA SER A 3 31.52 -10.07 -64.94
C SER A 3 32.01 -9.98 -63.51
N THR A 4 31.07 -9.71 -62.60
CA THR A 4 30.91 -10.50 -61.37
C THR A 4 29.45 -10.46 -60.92
N THR A 5 28.81 -11.61 -61.07
CA THR A 5 27.61 -12.07 -60.39
C THR A 5 27.86 -12.16 -58.89
N ALA A 6 26.87 -11.83 -58.05
CA ALA A 6 26.38 -12.72 -56.98
C ALA A 6 25.38 -11.99 -56.07
N VAL A 7 24.14 -12.48 -56.11
CA VAL A 7 23.11 -12.31 -55.10
C VAL A 7 23.54 -13.09 -53.85
N LEU A 8 23.52 -12.47 -52.67
CA LEU A 8 23.43 -13.20 -51.40
C LEU A 8 22.42 -12.48 -50.50
N ALA A 9 21.21 -13.03 -50.46
CA ALA A 9 20.23 -12.74 -49.43
C ALA A 9 20.41 -13.78 -48.31
N THR A 10 20.64 -13.35 -47.07
CA THR A 10 20.23 -14.11 -45.89
C THR A 10 20.13 -13.20 -44.69
N ALA A 11 18.94 -13.19 -44.11
CA ALA A 11 18.53 -12.49 -42.92
C ALA A 11 19.27 -12.97 -41.68
N ALA A 12 19.57 -12.04 -40.76
CA ALA A 12 19.66 -12.35 -39.34
C ALA A 12 19.05 -11.16 -38.59
N ALA A 13 17.81 -11.38 -38.18
CA ALA A 13 16.98 -10.43 -37.48
C ALA A 13 17.62 -9.98 -36.16
N LEU A 14 17.54 -8.68 -35.96
CA LEU A 14 17.82 -7.93 -34.74
C LEU A 14 17.11 -8.58 -33.54
N THR A 15 17.78 -9.46 -32.80
CA THR A 15 17.28 -9.97 -31.52
C THR A 15 17.88 -9.12 -30.40
N LEU A 16 17.36 -7.91 -30.27
CA LEU A 16 17.47 -7.13 -29.03
C LEU A 16 16.58 -7.84 -28.00
N THR A 17 17.13 -8.79 -27.27
CA THR A 17 16.48 -9.29 -26.06
C THR A 17 16.51 -8.16 -25.05
N LEU A 18 15.37 -7.46 -24.90
CA LEU A 18 15.11 -6.62 -23.75
C LEU A 18 15.26 -7.51 -22.51
N ALA A 19 16.40 -7.40 -21.83
CA ALA A 19 16.53 -7.80 -20.45
C ALA A 19 15.51 -6.96 -19.69
N GLY A 20 14.33 -7.54 -19.45
CA GLY A 20 13.29 -6.95 -18.63
C GLY A 20 13.91 -6.65 -17.27
N ALA A 21 14.14 -5.36 -17.02
CA ALA A 21 14.45 -4.88 -15.71
C ALA A 21 13.22 -5.18 -14.84
N ALA A 22 13.29 -6.25 -14.05
CA ALA A 22 12.51 -6.30 -12.82
C ALA A 22 13.05 -5.17 -11.96
N GLN A 23 12.47 -3.98 -12.10
CA GLN A 23 12.63 -2.92 -11.12
C GLN A 23 11.98 -3.47 -9.86
N ALA A 24 12.81 -4.07 -8.99
CA ALA A 24 12.43 -4.30 -7.61
C ALA A 24 11.87 -2.97 -7.12
N ASP A 25 10.60 -2.98 -6.74
CA ASP A 25 9.88 -1.82 -6.26
C ASP A 25 10.68 -1.24 -5.09
N GLN A 26 11.47 -0.19 -5.35
CA GLN A 26 12.32 0.46 -4.34
C GLN A 26 11.49 1.33 -3.41
N THR A 27 10.17 1.12 -3.38
CA THR A 27 9.31 1.64 -2.34
C THR A 27 9.91 1.20 -1.00
N PRO A 28 10.34 2.15 -0.14
CA PRO A 28 10.88 1.83 1.16
C PRO A 28 9.94 0.87 1.87
N ALA A 29 10.50 -0.17 2.51
CA ALA A 29 9.70 -1.09 3.31
C ALA A 29 8.82 -0.26 4.25
N PRO A 30 7.50 -0.53 4.34
CA PRO A 30 6.64 0.20 5.25
C PRO A 30 7.23 0.05 6.66
N PRO A 31 7.34 1.16 7.41
CA PRO A 31 7.96 1.13 8.72
C PRO A 31 7.21 0.16 9.63
N GLU A 32 7.97 -0.63 10.39
CA GLU A 32 7.40 -1.64 11.30
C GLU A 32 6.46 -0.95 12.30
N HIS A 33 5.15 -1.24 12.23
CA HIS A 33 4.08 -0.73 13.10
C HIS A 33 3.58 0.70 12.85
N GLY A 34 3.12 1.00 11.64
CA GLY A 34 2.29 2.18 11.37
C GLY A 34 0.82 2.03 11.82
N HIS A 35 0.13 3.16 11.99
CA HIS A 35 -1.31 3.22 12.28
C HIS A 35 -2.02 4.32 11.47
N MET A 36 -3.28 4.07 11.17
CA MET A 36 -4.25 5.08 10.74
C MET A 36 -5.28 5.28 11.84
N LEU A 37 -5.88 6.46 11.91
CA LEU A 37 -7.10 6.68 12.69
C LEU A 37 -8.28 6.86 11.73
N VAL A 38 -9.19 5.89 11.72
CA VAL A 38 -10.43 5.94 10.94
C VAL A 38 -11.54 6.45 11.85
N LEU A 39 -12.26 7.47 11.40
CA LEU A 39 -13.26 8.19 12.19
C LEU A 39 -14.67 8.00 11.65
N GLY A 40 -15.63 7.81 12.54
CA GLY A 40 -17.05 7.70 12.20
C GLY A 40 -17.33 6.51 11.29
N ILE A 41 -16.82 5.32 11.64
CA ILE A 41 -17.16 4.09 10.95
C ILE A 41 -18.64 3.74 11.19
N GLU A 42 -19.32 3.42 10.12
CA GLU A 42 -20.69 2.92 10.11
C GLU A 42 -20.72 1.59 9.35
N PHE A 43 -21.31 0.57 9.98
CA PHE A 43 -21.55 -0.73 9.37
C PHE A 43 -23.02 -0.81 8.98
N GLY A 44 -23.30 -0.89 7.68
CA GLY A 44 -24.64 -1.01 7.14
C GLY A 44 -24.79 -2.22 6.21
N GLU A 45 -26.01 -2.43 5.72
CA GLU A 45 -26.31 -3.50 4.76
C GLU A 45 -25.51 -3.34 3.45
N ASP A 46 -25.23 -2.09 3.07
CA ASP A 46 -24.45 -1.74 1.86
C ASP A 46 -22.92 -1.80 2.08
N GLY A 47 -22.47 -2.20 3.27
CA GLY A 47 -21.05 -2.35 3.61
C GLY A 47 -20.53 -1.36 4.65
N VAL A 48 -19.22 -1.09 4.60
CA VAL A 48 -18.51 -0.24 5.56
C VAL A 48 -18.37 1.17 4.99
N ARG A 49 -18.82 2.16 5.74
CA ARG A 49 -18.53 3.58 5.47
C ARG A 49 -17.71 4.16 6.60
N TYR A 50 -16.97 5.22 6.32
CA TYR A 50 -16.31 6.04 7.32
C TYR A 50 -16.43 7.51 6.95
N ARG A 51 -16.11 8.44 7.86
CA ARG A 51 -16.17 9.89 7.60
C ARG A 51 -14.82 10.48 7.24
N LYS A 52 -13.76 9.99 7.89
CA LYS A 52 -12.39 10.51 7.71
C LYS A 52 -11.38 9.43 8.05
N CYS A 53 -10.26 9.43 7.34
CA CYS A 53 -9.06 8.69 7.71
C CYS A 53 -7.91 9.68 7.95
N VAL A 54 -7.09 9.41 8.95
CA VAL A 54 -5.88 10.19 9.26
C VAL A 54 -4.69 9.26 9.32
N ASP A 55 -3.68 9.52 8.48
CA ASP A 55 -2.38 8.85 8.58
C ASP A 55 -1.67 9.35 9.85
N ILE A 56 -1.51 8.46 10.83
CA ILE A 56 -0.81 8.82 12.07
C ILE A 56 0.69 8.84 11.77
N ALA A 57 1.40 9.86 12.27
CA ALA A 57 2.84 10.02 12.10
C ALA A 57 3.31 9.92 10.63
N ALA A 58 2.47 10.33 9.67
CA ALA A 58 2.73 10.19 8.24
C ALA A 58 3.09 8.74 7.82
N GLY A 59 2.44 7.76 8.44
CA GLY A 59 2.67 6.34 8.17
C GLY A 59 3.98 5.80 8.76
N GLN A 60 4.66 6.57 9.63
CA GLN A 60 5.84 6.09 10.36
C GLN A 60 5.47 5.27 11.58
N ALA A 61 6.39 4.40 12.00
CA ALA A 61 6.29 3.66 13.24
C ALA A 61 6.10 4.63 14.41
N LEU A 62 5.04 4.43 15.19
CA LEU A 62 4.88 5.17 16.42
C LEU A 62 5.93 4.68 17.44
N PRO A 63 6.63 5.59 18.15
CA PRO A 63 7.51 5.18 19.24
C PRO A 63 6.74 4.30 20.22
N VAL A 64 7.22 3.07 20.42
CA VAL A 64 6.52 2.00 21.14
C VAL A 64 6.51 2.21 22.66
N HIS A 65 6.58 3.47 23.11
CA HIS A 65 6.64 3.82 24.51
C HIS A 65 5.23 3.65 25.13
N VAL A 66 4.98 2.42 25.57
CA VAL A 66 4.12 2.00 26.69
C VAL A 66 2.60 2.24 26.61
N HIS A 67 2.06 2.77 25.51
CA HIS A 67 0.60 2.97 25.37
C HIS A 67 -0.05 2.34 24.13
N HIS A 68 0.72 1.60 23.32
CA HIS A 68 0.18 0.92 22.13
C HIS A 68 -0.87 -0.13 22.50
N ASP A 69 -0.61 -0.96 23.52
CA ASP A 69 -1.59 -1.92 24.02
C ASP A 69 -2.85 -1.23 24.56
N GLY A 70 -2.69 -0.03 25.14
CA GLY A 70 -3.81 0.79 25.62
C GLY A 70 -4.72 1.30 24.49
N LEU A 71 -4.16 1.47 23.28
CA LEU A 71 -4.89 1.89 22.09
C LEU A 71 -5.71 0.74 21.48
N HIS A 72 -5.22 -0.51 21.57
CA HIS A 72 -5.91 -1.68 21.02
C HIS A 72 -6.87 -2.32 22.03
N ALA A 73 -6.39 -2.51 23.26
CA ALA A 73 -7.04 -3.32 24.28
C ALA A 73 -7.34 -2.57 25.60
N GLY A 74 -6.93 -1.31 25.73
CA GLY A 74 -7.20 -0.50 26.93
C GLY A 74 -8.43 0.40 26.82
N THR A 75 -8.71 1.13 27.91
CA THR A 75 -9.85 2.06 28.02
C THR A 75 -9.85 3.14 26.93
N ALA A 76 -8.68 3.58 26.46
CA ALA A 76 -8.58 4.54 25.38
C ALA A 76 -9.07 3.95 24.05
N GLY A 77 -8.67 2.70 23.74
CA GLY A 77 -9.18 1.95 22.59
C GLY A 77 -10.69 1.70 22.67
N ASP A 78 -11.19 1.32 23.84
CA ASP A 78 -12.64 1.13 24.05
C ASP A 78 -13.42 2.44 23.84
N ALA A 79 -12.92 3.55 24.37
CA ALA A 79 -13.54 4.86 24.18
C ALA A 79 -13.59 5.26 22.70
N LEU A 80 -12.50 5.06 21.95
CA LEU A 80 -12.47 5.32 20.51
C LEU A 80 -13.50 4.46 19.77
N ARG A 81 -13.50 3.14 20.01
CA ARG A 81 -14.42 2.20 19.35
C ARG A 81 -15.88 2.53 19.64
N SER A 82 -16.19 2.87 20.90
CA SER A 82 -17.56 3.25 21.30
C SER A 82 -18.05 4.52 20.62
N ALA A 83 -17.13 5.40 20.23
CA ALA A 83 -17.40 6.61 19.46
C ALA A 83 -17.34 6.40 17.93
N GLY A 84 -17.25 5.15 17.47
CA GLY A 84 -17.14 4.80 16.04
C GLY A 84 -15.78 5.13 15.43
N ASN A 85 -14.73 5.26 16.23
CA ASN A 85 -13.38 5.57 15.77
C ASN A 85 -12.45 4.37 16.00
N PHE A 86 -11.59 4.09 15.02
CA PHE A 86 -10.77 2.88 15.02
C PHE A 86 -9.30 3.23 14.74
N PRO A 87 -8.39 2.94 15.68
CA PRO A 87 -6.97 2.88 15.38
C PRO A 87 -6.71 1.60 14.59
N VAL A 88 -6.42 1.74 13.30
CA VAL A 88 -6.22 0.61 12.38
C VAL A 88 -4.72 0.45 12.15
N PRO A 89 -4.12 -0.71 12.45
CA PRO A 89 -2.72 -0.94 12.11
C PRO A 89 -2.56 -0.98 10.59
N THR A 90 -1.44 -0.49 10.08
CA THR A 90 -1.11 -0.58 8.64
C THR A 90 -0.61 -1.98 8.29
N ALA A 91 -0.33 -2.19 7.00
CA ALA A 91 0.37 -3.38 6.52
C ALA A 91 1.65 -3.67 7.33
N PRO A 92 1.93 -4.95 7.62
CA PRO A 92 1.24 -6.15 7.10
C PRO A 92 0.04 -6.63 7.92
N LEU A 93 -0.33 -5.97 9.04
CA LEU A 93 -1.46 -6.42 9.87
C LEU A 93 -2.82 -6.20 9.21
N THR A 94 -2.88 -5.29 8.23
CA THR A 94 -4.01 -5.06 7.33
C THR A 94 -3.49 -4.94 5.89
N PRO A 95 -4.34 -4.98 4.85
CA PRO A 95 -3.86 -4.81 3.47
C PRO A 95 -3.54 -3.36 3.11
N TRP A 96 -3.79 -2.38 3.97
CA TRP A 96 -3.66 -0.96 3.66
C TRP A 96 -2.39 -0.37 4.30
N ARG A 97 -1.59 0.36 3.52
CA ARG A 97 -0.38 1.02 4.03
C ARG A 97 -0.64 2.41 4.60
N ASN A 98 -1.73 3.04 4.18
CA ASN A 98 -2.11 4.41 4.51
C ASN A 98 -3.59 4.66 4.15
N CYS A 99 -4.07 5.86 4.44
CA CYS A 99 -5.45 6.27 4.17
C CYS A 99 -5.80 6.30 2.67
N ALA A 100 -4.84 6.50 1.79
CA ALA A 100 -5.08 6.49 0.34
C ALA A 100 -5.36 5.05 -0.16
N ASP A 101 -4.65 4.06 0.35
CA ASP A 101 -4.93 2.65 0.08
C ASP A 101 -6.32 2.26 0.65
N LEU A 102 -6.66 2.74 1.85
CA LEU A 102 -7.99 2.49 2.45
C LEU A 102 -9.13 3.09 1.61
N ALA A 103 -8.96 4.31 1.11
CA ALA A 103 -9.97 5.00 0.29
C ALA A 103 -10.21 4.30 -1.06
N GLN A 104 -9.21 3.58 -1.59
CA GLN A 104 -9.40 2.76 -2.80
C GLN A 104 -10.25 1.52 -2.51
N ALA A 105 -10.14 0.94 -1.31
CA ALA A 105 -10.92 -0.22 -0.90
C ALA A 105 -12.35 0.14 -0.45
N PHE A 106 -12.50 1.31 0.18
CA PHE A 106 -13.77 1.84 0.67
C PHE A 106 -13.93 3.30 0.22
N PRO A 107 -14.37 3.51 -1.04
CA PRO A 107 -14.65 4.85 -1.54
C PRO A 107 -15.67 5.57 -0.64
N GLN A 108 -15.35 6.82 -0.28
CA GLN A 108 -16.19 7.69 0.54
C GLN A 108 -17.40 8.23 -0.23
#